data_AF-A0A554VJG5-F1
#
_entry.id   AF-A0A554VJG5-F1
#
_cell.length_a   1.000
_cell.length_b   1.000
_cell.length_c   1.000
_cell.angle_alpha   90.00
_cell.angle_beta   90.00
_cell.angle_gamma   90.00
#
_symmetry.space_group_name_H-M   'P 1'
#
loop_
_entity.id
_entity.type
_entity.pdbx_description
1 polymer ?
#
loop_
_entity_poly.entity_id
_entity_poly.type
_entity_poly.pdbx_seq_one_letter_code
_entity_poly.pdbx_strand_id
1 'polypeptide(L)'
;YAYERKTNGVSKTIFNKKQAFTKDICERLDLVDIECNDALKVIESRDTKDTFFYIDPPYFNSDMGHYKGYSEKNFIGLLQLLSTIKGKFLLSSYPSDILEKFTKKNIWFHKSLEKRIAVTEHTKKKKIEVLTANYDIINMTNHLSGIMKPEILGIKSQAMQLQLMFAKQDSS
;
A
#
# COMPACT_ATOMS: atom_id res chain seq x y z
N TYR A 1 -41.59 -8.11 4.00
CA TYR A 1 -40.71 -6.92 4.12
C TYR A 1 -41.28 -6.00 5.18
N ALA A 2 -40.78 -6.07 6.41
CA ALA A 2 -41.23 -5.21 7.51
C ALA A 2 -40.38 -3.94 7.53
N TYR A 3 -40.96 -2.82 7.08
CA TYR A 3 -40.39 -1.49 7.29
C TYR A 3 -40.83 -1.00 8.67
N GLU A 4 -39.88 -0.70 9.56
CA GLU A 4 -40.17 -0.10 10.87
C GLU A 4 -40.88 1.25 10.70
N ARG A 5 -42.03 1.41 11.36
CA ARG A 5 -42.94 2.57 11.20
C ARG A 5 -42.96 3.57 12.37
N LYS A 6 -42.28 3.34 13.50
CA LYS A 6 -42.43 4.19 14.70
C LYS A 6 -41.16 4.76 15.32
N THR A 7 -39.97 4.24 15.01
CA THR A 7 -38.72 4.72 15.59
C THR A 7 -37.61 4.74 14.53
N ASN A 8 -37.14 5.92 14.15
CA ASN A 8 -36.05 6.11 13.19
C ASN A 8 -34.67 5.68 13.72
N GLY A 9 -34.57 4.71 14.64
CA GLY A 9 -33.33 4.35 15.32
C GLY A 9 -32.25 3.82 14.37
N VAL A 10 -32.62 2.86 13.51
CA VAL A 10 -31.71 2.27 12.52
C VAL A 10 -31.30 3.29 11.45
N SER A 11 -32.27 4.06 10.92
CA SER A 11 -32.00 5.12 9.94
C SER A 11 -31.09 6.23 10.50
N LYS A 12 -31.30 6.65 11.76
CA LYS A 12 -30.42 7.62 12.44
C LYS A 12 -29.01 7.07 12.65
N THR A 13 -28.87 5.79 13.00
CA THR A 13 -27.56 5.16 13.17
C THR A 13 -26.79 5.11 11.84
N ILE A 14 -27.45 4.74 10.74
CA ILE A 14 -26.84 4.75 9.41
C ILE A 14 -26.47 6.17 8.98
N PHE A 15 -27.35 7.14 9.21
CA PHE A 15 -27.08 8.55 8.91
C PHE A 15 -25.88 9.07 9.70
N ASN A 16 -25.81 8.81 11.00
CA ASN A 16 -24.68 9.21 11.84
C ASN A 16 -23.37 8.55 11.39
N LYS A 17 -23.40 7.26 11.01
CA LYS A 17 -22.23 6.57 10.45
C LYS A 17 -21.78 7.20 9.13
N LYS A 18 -22.72 7.55 8.25
CA LYS A 18 -22.41 8.27 7.00
C LYS A 18 -21.81 9.65 7.27
N GLN A 19 -22.39 10.42 8.20
CA GLN A 19 -21.89 11.75 8.55
C GLN A 19 -20.50 11.70 9.21
N ALA A 20 -20.28 10.76 10.12
CA ALA A 20 -18.96 10.53 10.72
C ALA A 20 -17.94 10.13 9.64
N PHE A 21 -18.30 9.20 8.76
CA PHE A 21 -17.46 8.81 7.63
C PHE A 21 -17.10 9.98 6.70
N THR A 22 -18.05 10.88 6.42
CA THR A 22 -17.79 12.10 5.64
C THR A 22 -16.81 13.01 6.37
N LYS A 23 -16.99 13.24 7.67
CA LYS A 23 -16.11 14.12 8.46
C LYS A 23 -14.68 13.57 8.50
N ASP A 24 -14.51 12.30 8.84
CA ASP A 24 -13.19 11.67 8.97
C ASP A 24 -12.43 11.67 7.63
N ILE A 25 -13.15 11.52 6.50
CA ILE A 25 -12.55 11.61 5.17
C ILE A 25 -12.14 13.05 4.83
N CYS A 26 -13.00 14.03 5.13
CA CYS A 26 -12.66 15.44 4.91
C CYS A 26 -11.36 15.80 5.65
N GLU A 27 -11.29 15.52 6.96
CA GLU A 27 -10.09 15.79 7.77
C GLU A 27 -8.85 15.06 7.24
N ARG A 28 -9.01 13.81 6.76
CA ARG A 28 -7.92 13.05 6.15
C ARG A 28 -7.42 13.63 4.83
N LEU A 29 -8.28 14.32 4.08
CA LEU A 29 -7.97 14.88 2.76
C LEU A 29 -7.52 16.34 2.82
N ASP A 30 -7.60 17.02 3.98
CA ASP A 30 -7.28 18.45 4.12
C ASP A 30 -5.86 18.83 3.65
N LEU A 31 -4.89 17.91 3.75
CA LEU A 31 -3.50 18.11 3.33
C LEU A 31 -3.07 17.15 2.21
N VAL A 32 -4.03 16.67 1.41
CA VAL A 32 -3.79 15.70 0.32
C VAL A 32 -3.95 16.39 -1.03
N ASP A 33 -2.86 16.42 -1.79
CA ASP A 33 -2.90 16.73 -3.22
C ASP A 33 -3.39 15.49 -3.99
N ILE A 34 -4.43 15.66 -4.82
CA ILE A 34 -4.95 14.61 -5.70
C ILE A 34 -4.65 15.00 -7.15
N GLU A 35 -3.90 14.15 -7.85
CA GLU A 35 -3.45 14.42 -9.21
C GLU A 35 -3.78 13.25 -10.14
N CYS A 36 -4.12 13.55 -11.40
CA CYS A 36 -4.23 12.57 -12.48
C CYS A 36 -3.10 12.80 -13.47
N ASN A 37 -1.99 12.09 -13.29
CA ASN A 37 -0.77 12.27 -14.08
C ASN A 37 0.00 10.94 -14.20
N ASP A 38 1.06 10.95 -15.03
CA ASP A 38 2.01 9.85 -15.10
C ASP A 38 2.70 9.66 -13.74
N ALA A 39 2.60 8.44 -13.20
CA ALA A 39 3.14 8.10 -11.89
C ALA A 39 4.65 8.34 -11.78
N LEU A 40 5.42 8.11 -12.85
CA LEU A 40 6.87 8.33 -12.84
C LEU A 40 7.19 9.82 -12.70
N LYS A 41 6.45 10.68 -13.41
CA LYS A 41 6.60 12.14 -13.28
C LYS A 41 6.23 12.63 -11.88
N VAL A 42 5.18 12.07 -11.28
CA VAL A 42 4.79 12.40 -9.91
C VAL A 42 5.91 12.02 -8.94
N ILE A 43 6.45 10.81 -9.03
CA ILE A 43 7.56 10.36 -8.19
C ILE A 43 8.78 11.28 -8.34
N GLU A 44 9.19 11.60 -9.57
CA GLU A 44 10.31 12.51 -9.83
C GLU A 44 10.08 13.90 -9.24
N SER A 45 8.91 14.49 -9.47
CA SER A 45 8.59 15.85 -9.03
C SER A 45 8.52 16.00 -7.51
N ARG A 46 8.18 14.92 -6.80
CA ARG A 46 8.03 14.90 -5.34
C ARG A 46 9.23 14.25 -4.63
N ASP A 47 10.27 13.85 -5.36
CA ASP A 47 11.45 13.19 -4.77
C ASP A 47 12.31 14.16 -3.95
N THR A 48 12.31 13.93 -2.64
CA THR A 48 13.16 14.61 -1.67
C THR A 48 13.69 13.58 -0.67
N LYS A 49 14.74 13.93 0.09
CA LYS A 49 15.28 13.04 1.12
C LYS A 49 14.25 12.65 2.19
N ASP A 50 13.26 13.51 2.42
CA ASP A 50 12.21 13.33 3.43
C ASP A 50 10.91 12.74 2.87
N THR A 51 10.87 12.45 1.56
CA THR A 51 9.72 11.84 0.90
C THR A 51 9.67 10.34 1.17
N PHE A 52 8.45 9.84 1.42
CA PHE A 52 8.15 8.42 1.48
C PHE A 52 7.13 8.07 0.40
N PHE A 53 7.49 7.14 -0.49
CA PHE A 53 6.62 6.67 -1.56
C PHE A 53 6.04 5.30 -1.22
N TYR A 54 4.71 5.20 -1.18
CA TYR A 54 4.02 3.91 -1.23
C TYR A 54 3.54 3.66 -2.66
N ILE A 55 3.95 2.54 -3.25
CA ILE A 55 3.77 2.28 -4.68
C ILE A 55 3.12 0.92 -4.86
N ASP A 56 1.95 0.89 -5.49
CA ASP A 56 1.19 -0.33 -5.77
C ASP A 56 0.75 -0.31 -7.25
N PRO A 57 1.68 -0.59 -8.19
CA PRO A 57 1.40 -0.51 -9.61
C PRO A 57 0.54 -1.69 -10.08
N PRO A 58 -0.15 -1.58 -11.23
CA PRO A 58 -0.79 -2.73 -11.85
C PRO A 58 0.21 -3.88 -12.06
N TYR A 59 -0.16 -5.10 -11.69
CA TYR A 59 0.76 -6.24 -11.81
C TYR A 59 0.78 -6.80 -13.23
N PHE A 60 1.91 -6.60 -13.94
CA PHE A 60 2.11 -7.00 -15.34
C PHE A 60 1.97 -8.52 -15.59
N ASN A 61 2.11 -9.33 -14.54
CA ASN A 61 2.12 -10.80 -14.58
C ASN A 61 0.82 -11.44 -14.04
N SER A 62 -0.26 -10.66 -13.91
CA SER A 62 -1.58 -11.16 -13.47
C SER A 62 -2.62 -11.01 -14.57
N ASP A 63 -3.78 -11.67 -14.46
CA ASP A 63 -4.92 -11.45 -15.37
C ASP A 63 -5.42 -10.00 -15.21
N MET A 64 -4.86 -9.11 -16.02
CA MET A 64 -5.03 -7.65 -15.94
C MET A 64 -6.34 -7.17 -16.60
N GLY A 65 -7.51 -7.52 -16.04
CA GLY A 65 -8.86 -7.14 -16.51
C GLY A 65 -8.96 -5.85 -17.37
N HIS A 66 -9.38 -4.72 -16.80
CA HIS A 66 -9.53 -3.45 -17.53
C HIS A 66 -8.21 -2.63 -17.65
N TYR A 67 -7.09 -3.13 -17.11
CA TYR A 67 -5.79 -2.45 -17.14
C TYR A 67 -4.99 -2.75 -18.43
N LYS A 68 -5.67 -2.67 -19.58
CA LYS A 68 -5.03 -2.77 -20.90
C LYS A 68 -4.04 -1.62 -21.07
N GLY A 69 -2.75 -1.87 -20.89
CA GLY A 69 -1.69 -0.91 -21.21
C GLY A 69 -0.49 -0.89 -20.27
N TYR A 70 -0.59 -1.45 -19.06
CA TYR A 70 0.57 -1.54 -18.18
C TYR A 70 1.44 -2.74 -18.56
N SER A 71 2.58 -2.48 -19.17
CA SER A 71 3.48 -3.51 -19.71
C SER A 71 4.65 -3.80 -18.77
N GLU A 72 5.35 -4.90 -19.03
CA GLU A 72 6.64 -5.20 -18.40
C GLU A 72 7.63 -4.03 -18.51
N LYS A 73 7.64 -3.33 -19.66
CA LYS A 73 8.51 -2.15 -19.87
C LYS A 73 8.18 -1.02 -18.90
N ASN A 74 6.90 -0.82 -18.57
CA ASN A 74 6.49 0.21 -17.60
C ASN A 74 6.98 -0.16 -16.20
N PHE A 75 6.91 -1.44 -15.84
CA PHE A 75 7.45 -1.92 -14.57
C PHE A 75 8.97 -1.76 -14.50
N ILE A 76 9.69 -2.07 -15.58
CA ILE A 76 11.14 -1.83 -15.65
C ILE A 76 11.44 -0.32 -15.49
N GLY A 77 10.70 0.55 -16.17
CA GLY A 77 10.87 2.00 -16.04
C GLY A 77 10.65 2.50 -14.61
N LEU A 78 9.63 1.95 -13.92
CA LEU A 78 9.41 2.21 -12.50
C LEU A 78 10.61 1.77 -11.65
N LEU A 79 11.11 0.54 -11.81
CA LEU A 79 12.24 0.06 -11.02
C LEU A 79 13.54 0.83 -11.30
N GLN A 80 13.74 1.29 -12.54
CA GLN A 80 14.85 2.16 -12.91
C GLN A 80 14.76 3.49 -12.16
N LEU A 81 13.58 4.14 -12.17
CA LEU A 81 13.37 5.38 -11.43
C LEU A 81 13.59 5.18 -9.93
N LEU A 82 13.03 4.12 -9.34
CA LEU A 82 13.21 3.83 -7.91
C LEU A 82 14.65 3.56 -7.50
N SER A 83 15.53 3.20 -8.44
CA SER A 83 16.96 3.05 -8.15
C SER A 83 17.71 4.39 -8.04
N THR A 84 17.10 5.49 -8.47
CA THR A 84 17.72 6.82 -8.48
C THR A 84 17.13 7.81 -7.48
N ILE A 85 16.00 7.49 -6.86
CA ILE A 85 15.32 8.41 -5.93
C ILE A 85 16.13 8.65 -4.66
N LYS A 86 15.98 9.83 -4.07
CA LYS A 86 16.58 10.22 -2.79
C LYS A 86 15.72 9.78 -1.60
N GLY A 87 14.39 9.75 -1.80
CA GLY A 87 13.42 9.37 -0.78
C GLY A 87 13.41 7.87 -0.48
N LYS A 88 12.59 7.50 0.49
CA LYS A 88 12.32 6.10 0.82
C LYS A 88 11.14 5.60 0.00
N PHE A 89 11.15 4.32 -0.39
CA PHE A 89 9.99 3.71 -1.05
C PHE A 89 9.61 2.36 -0.45
N LEU A 90 8.34 2.04 -0.53
CA LEU A 90 7.78 0.72 -0.31
C LEU A 90 6.92 0.34 -1.54
N LEU A 91 7.39 -0.68 -2.26
CA LEU A 91 6.76 -1.20 -3.47
C LEU A 91 6.02 -2.51 -3.15
N SER A 92 4.72 -2.54 -3.40
CA SER A 92 3.90 -3.75 -3.41
C SER A 92 3.88 -4.36 -4.82
N SER A 93 4.17 -5.65 -4.94
CA SER A 93 4.29 -6.34 -6.24
C SER A 93 4.12 -7.86 -6.12
N TYR A 94 4.13 -8.56 -7.26
CA TYR A 94 4.30 -10.01 -7.31
C TYR A 94 5.76 -10.39 -7.60
N PRO A 95 6.22 -11.58 -7.16
CA PRO A 95 7.56 -12.04 -7.45
C PRO A 95 7.76 -12.12 -8.98
N SER A 96 8.91 -11.62 -9.43
CA SER A 96 9.33 -11.68 -10.83
C SER A 96 10.85 -11.63 -10.92
N ASP A 97 11.40 -12.25 -11.96
CA ASP A 97 12.86 -12.26 -12.22
C ASP A 97 13.43 -10.84 -12.37
N ILE A 98 12.62 -9.92 -12.89
CA ILE A 98 12.98 -8.51 -13.05
C ILE A 98 13.15 -7.86 -11.68
N LEU A 99 12.17 -8.02 -10.79
CA LEU A 99 12.23 -7.48 -9.45
C LEU A 99 13.44 -8.04 -8.68
N GLU A 100 13.70 -9.34 -8.80
CA GLU A 100 14.85 -9.97 -8.16
C GLU A 100 16.18 -9.38 -8.64
N LYS A 101 16.34 -9.18 -9.95
CA LYS A 101 17.55 -8.55 -10.53
C LYS A 101 17.79 -7.14 -9.97
N PHE A 102 16.76 -6.30 -9.92
CA PHE A 102 16.87 -4.93 -9.38
C PHE A 102 17.14 -4.94 -7.87
N THR A 103 16.47 -5.83 -7.14
CA THR A 103 16.63 -5.97 -5.70
C THR A 103 18.06 -6.34 -5.33
N LYS A 104 18.65 -7.33 -6.01
CA LYS A 104 20.04 -7.73 -5.83
C LYS A 104 21.02 -6.63 -6.23
N LYS A 105 20.79 -5.98 -7.37
CA LYS A 105 21.65 -4.92 -7.90
C LYS A 105 21.73 -3.71 -6.97
N ASN A 106 20.60 -3.30 -6.40
CA ASN A 106 20.49 -2.07 -5.60
C ASN A 106 20.48 -2.34 -4.08
N ILE A 107 20.70 -3.59 -3.67
CA ILE A 107 20.71 -4.01 -2.25
C ILE A 107 19.40 -3.59 -1.55
N TRP A 108 18.28 -3.83 -2.23
CA TRP A 108 16.96 -3.59 -1.64
C TRP A 108 16.53 -4.73 -0.74
N PHE A 109 15.72 -4.41 0.24
CA PHE A 109 15.12 -5.36 1.17
C PHE A 109 13.77 -5.80 0.62
N HIS A 110 13.47 -7.09 0.70
CA HIS A 110 12.18 -7.62 0.27
C HIS A 110 11.59 -8.57 1.30
N LYS A 111 10.26 -8.60 1.39
CA LYS A 111 9.51 -9.48 2.26
C LYS A 111 8.33 -10.09 1.51
N SER A 112 8.31 -11.42 1.47
CA SER A 112 7.20 -12.18 0.89
C SER A 112 6.08 -12.36 1.92
N LEU A 113 4.84 -12.19 1.46
CA LEU A 113 3.62 -12.40 2.21
C LEU A 113 2.78 -13.46 1.49
N GLU A 114 2.58 -14.61 2.14
CA GLU A 114 1.69 -15.65 1.62
C GLU A 114 0.23 -15.35 1.96
N LYS A 115 -0.61 -15.17 0.94
CA LYS A 115 -2.05 -15.04 1.11
C LYS A 115 -2.75 -16.27 0.56
N ARG A 116 -3.54 -16.94 1.41
CA ARG A 116 -4.43 -18.03 0.98
C ARG A 116 -5.65 -17.40 0.31
N ILE A 117 -5.91 -17.76 -0.93
CA ILE A 117 -7.16 -17.39 -1.60
C ILE A 117 -8.14 -18.53 -1.40
N ALA A 118 -9.21 -18.28 -0.65
CA ALA A 118 -10.35 -19.17 -0.62
C ALA A 118 -11.26 -18.82 -1.80
N VAL A 119 -10.97 -19.40 -2.97
CA VAL A 119 -11.89 -19.35 -4.12
C VAL A 119 -12.25 -20.80 -4.43
N THR A 120 -13.40 -21.21 -3.89
CA THR A 120 -14.07 -22.52 -4.02
C THR A 120 -13.32 -23.75 -3.47
N GLU A 121 -14.07 -24.75 -2.99
CA GLU A 121 -13.57 -25.99 -2.34
C GLU A 121 -12.53 -26.78 -3.16
N HIS A 122 -12.38 -26.48 -4.45
CA HIS A 122 -11.58 -27.27 -5.39
C HIS A 122 -10.28 -26.63 -5.90
N THR A 123 -9.94 -25.37 -5.55
CA THR A 123 -8.65 -24.77 -5.94
C THR A 123 -8.00 -23.94 -4.83
N LYS A 124 -7.04 -24.53 -4.12
CA LYS A 124 -6.16 -23.82 -3.16
C LYS A 124 -5.06 -23.05 -3.92
N LYS A 125 -5.40 -22.00 -4.67
CA LYS A 125 -4.38 -21.12 -5.28
C LYS A 125 -3.77 -20.23 -4.19
N LYS A 126 -2.46 -20.36 -3.96
CA LYS A 126 -1.69 -19.43 -3.12
C LYS A 126 -1.30 -18.23 -3.97
N LYS A 127 -1.49 -17.02 -3.46
CA LYS A 127 -0.85 -15.81 -4.02
C LYS A 127 0.25 -15.36 -3.07
N ILE A 128 1.41 -15.08 -3.62
CA ILE A 128 2.57 -14.58 -2.89
C ILE A 128 2.73 -13.12 -3.30
N GLU A 129 2.44 -12.20 -2.39
CA GLU A 129 2.73 -10.77 -2.56
C GLU A 129 4.12 -10.48 -2.01
N VAL A 130 4.82 -9.52 -2.60
CA VAL A 130 6.18 -9.13 -2.21
C VAL A 130 6.21 -7.63 -1.98
N LEU A 131 6.65 -7.25 -0.78
CA LEU A 131 6.98 -5.88 -0.43
C LEU A 131 8.48 -5.65 -0.61
N THR A 132 8.87 -4.64 -1.38
CA THR A 132 10.27 -4.28 -1.65
C THR A 132 10.55 -2.85 -1.23
N ALA A 133 11.70 -2.59 -0.61
CA ALA A 133 12.08 -1.27 -0.09
C ALA A 133 13.58 -0.99 -0.19
N ASN A 134 13.96 0.28 -0.30
CA ASN A 134 15.36 0.73 -0.21
C ASN A 134 15.85 0.98 1.23
N TYR A 135 15.10 0.51 2.22
CA TYR A 135 15.45 0.58 3.64
C TYR A 135 15.11 -0.73 4.33
N ASP A 136 15.69 -0.95 5.52
CA ASP A 136 15.59 -2.22 6.23
C ASP A 136 14.19 -2.47 6.82
N ILE A 137 13.30 -3.03 5.99
CA ILE A 137 11.95 -3.42 6.37
C ILE A 137 11.91 -4.69 7.23
N ILE A 138 12.97 -5.51 7.21
CA ILE A 138 13.01 -6.79 7.93
C ILE A 138 13.18 -6.52 9.42
N ASN A 139 14.21 -5.74 9.77
CA ASN A 139 14.47 -5.38 11.16
C ASN A 139 13.33 -4.55 11.76
N MET A 140 12.77 -3.63 10.98
CA MET A 140 11.61 -2.83 11.41
C MET A 140 10.38 -3.73 11.70
N THR A 141 10.11 -4.73 10.85
CA THR A 141 8.96 -5.61 11.08
C THR A 141 9.16 -6.53 12.29
N ASN A 142 10.38 -7.02 12.52
CA ASN A 142 10.69 -7.87 13.66
C ASN A 142 10.49 -7.13 14.98
N HIS A 143 10.97 -5.89 15.07
CA HIS A 143 10.77 -5.02 16.24
C HIS A 143 9.28 -4.76 16.52
N LEU A 144 8.49 -4.48 15.48
CA LEU A 144 7.04 -4.28 15.61
C LEU A 144 6.29 -5.58 15.97
N SER A 145 6.76 -6.73 15.50
CA SER A 145 6.14 -8.03 15.81
C SER A 145 6.38 -8.47 17.25
N GLY A 146 7.50 -8.06 17.87
CA GLY A 146 7.74 -8.25 19.29
C GLY A 146 6.81 -7.40 20.18
N ILE A 147 6.22 -6.34 19.62
CA ILE A 147 5.37 -5.37 20.33
C ILE A 147 3.87 -5.58 20.05
N MET A 148 3.47 -6.20 18.93
CA MET A 148 2.06 -6.31 18.53
C MET A 148 1.62 -7.68 18.01
N LYS A 149 0.46 -8.15 18.52
CA LYS A 149 -0.19 -9.42 18.16
C LYS A 149 -0.62 -9.51 16.67
N PRO A 150 -0.64 -10.72 16.07
CA PRO A 150 -0.86 -10.96 14.63
C PRO A 150 -2.25 -10.58 14.08
N GLU A 151 -3.23 -10.27 14.93
CA GLU A 151 -4.59 -9.87 14.52
C GLU A 151 -4.65 -8.48 13.86
N ILE A 152 -3.59 -7.68 13.99
CA ILE A 152 -3.51 -6.29 13.47
C ILE A 152 -2.93 -6.25 12.03
N LEU A 153 -2.55 -7.39 11.44
CA LEU A 153 -1.96 -7.45 10.10
C LEU A 153 -2.89 -6.89 8.99
N GLY A 154 -4.21 -6.96 9.17
CA GLY A 154 -5.19 -6.33 8.28
C GLY A 154 -5.32 -4.80 8.45
N ILE A 155 -4.91 -4.27 9.60
CA ILE A 155 -4.92 -2.84 9.94
C ILE A 155 -3.57 -2.16 9.59
N LYS A 156 -2.54 -2.98 9.26
CA LYS A 156 -1.18 -2.50 9.04
C LYS A 156 -0.97 -1.59 7.82
N SER A 157 -1.84 -1.56 6.81
CA SER A 157 -1.67 -0.55 5.73
C SER A 157 -2.03 0.87 6.22
N GLN A 158 -2.99 1.01 7.14
CA GLN A 158 -3.31 2.28 7.80
C GLN A 158 -2.34 2.62 8.93
N ALA A 159 -1.85 1.62 9.69
CA ALA A 159 -0.90 1.87 10.77
C ALA A 159 0.52 2.23 10.28
N MET A 160 0.94 1.72 9.11
CA MET A 160 2.21 2.16 8.49
C MET A 160 2.16 3.63 8.08
N GLN A 161 1.01 4.12 7.62
CA GLN A 161 0.79 5.55 7.35
C GLN A 161 0.85 6.40 8.63
N LEU A 162 0.33 5.90 9.76
CA LEU A 162 0.34 6.60 11.04
C LEU A 162 1.72 6.62 11.73
N GLN A 163 2.51 5.54 11.69
CA GLN A 163 3.83 5.51 12.35
C GLN A 163 4.91 6.30 11.59
N LEU A 164 4.81 6.44 10.27
CA LEU A 164 5.70 7.32 9.50
C LEU A 164 5.43 8.81 9.77
N MET A 165 4.26 9.18 10.28
CA MET A 165 3.95 10.54 10.73
C MET A 165 4.64 10.91 12.06
N PHE A 166 4.87 9.96 12.97
CA PHE A 166 5.50 10.23 14.27
C PHE A 166 7.04 10.21 14.24
N ALA A 167 7.66 9.55 13.24
CA ALA A 167 9.12 9.54 13.09
C ALA A 167 9.73 10.89 12.68
N LYS A 168 8.92 11.94 12.46
CA LYS A 168 9.36 13.32 12.22
C LYS A 168 9.45 14.18 13.49
N GLN A 169 9.06 13.69 14.67
CA GLN A 169 9.06 14.51 15.90
C GLN A 169 10.26 14.30 16.84
N ASP A 170 11.10 13.28 16.63
CA ASP A 170 12.24 12.99 17.54
C ASP A 170 13.60 13.47 17.00
N SER A 171 13.62 14.56 16.23
CA SER A 171 14.86 15.27 15.86
C SER A 171 14.74 16.75 16.23
N SER A 172 14.89 17.01 17.52
CA SER A 172 15.26 18.31 18.10
C SER A 172 16.48 18.11 18.99
#